data_AF-A0A8H4EN33-F1
#
_entry.id   AF-A0A8H4EN33-F1
#
_cell.length_a   1.000
_cell.length_b   1.000
_cell.length_c   1.000
_cell.angle_alpha   90.00
_cell.angle_beta   90.00
_cell.angle_gamma   90.00
#
_symmetry.space_group_name_H-M   'P 1'
#
loop_
_entity.id
_entity.type
_entity.pdbx_description
1 polymer ?
#
loop_
_entity_poly.entity_id
_entity_poly.type
_entity_poly.pdbx_seq_one_letter_code
_entity_poly.pdbx_strand_id
1 'polypeptide(L)'
;MSPELEVLITELEAKKTDEKARLEALRQSFAELEARILKLEQDQLERETKKNRKFQTKCIQIAKEILNEDPIIKYHSLFLNELELDAFFQKYRIALEVQGLSISFIV
;
A
#
# COMPACT_ATOMS: atom_id res chain seq x y z
N MET A 1 -61.40 1.54 17.82
CA MET A 1 -60.09 1.51 18.50
C MET A 1 -60.07 2.62 19.55
N SER A 2 -59.22 2.53 20.58
CA SER A 2 -58.99 3.70 21.46
C SER A 2 -58.17 4.76 20.71
N PRO A 3 -58.52 6.05 20.75
CA PRO A 3 -57.76 7.12 20.10
C PRO A 3 -56.29 7.20 20.54
N GLU A 4 -55.96 6.74 21.75
CA GLU A 4 -54.57 6.70 22.24
C GLU A 4 -53.69 5.71 21.46
N LEU A 5 -54.28 4.61 20.96
CA LEU A 5 -53.55 3.60 20.21
C LEU A 5 -53.21 4.08 18.79
N GLU A 6 -54.09 4.85 18.15
CA GLU A 6 -53.87 5.40 16.81
C GLU A 6 -52.73 6.43 16.79
N VAL A 7 -52.64 7.25 17.85
CA VAL A 7 -51.54 8.22 18.02
C VAL A 7 -50.20 7.50 18.18
N LEU A 8 -50.13 6.46 19.01
CA LEU A 8 -48.90 5.68 19.22
C LEU A 8 -48.44 4.97 17.93
N ILE A 9 -49.37 4.44 17.13
CA ILE A 9 -49.05 3.82 15.84
C ILE A 9 -48.42 4.85 14.90
N THR A 10 -49.03 6.03 14.77
CA THR A 10 -48.53 7.10 13.90
C THR A 10 -47.13 7.56 14.32
N GLU A 11 -46.88 7.70 15.63
CA GLU A 11 -45.58 8.09 16.16
C GLU A 11 -44.50 7.03 15.90
N LEU A 12 -44.84 5.74 16.03
CA LEU A 12 -43.94 4.64 15.72
C LEU A 12 -43.61 4.55 14.22
N GLU A 13 -44.58 4.79 13.34
CA GLU A 13 -44.35 4.83 11.89
C GLU A 13 -43.44 5.99 11.49
N ALA A 14 -43.60 7.15 12.11
CA ALA A 14 -42.71 8.30 11.93
C ALA A 14 -41.27 7.98 12.39
N LYS A 15 -41.10 7.43 13.59
CA LYS A 15 -39.79 7.02 14.12
C LYS A 15 -39.11 5.96 13.25
N LYS A 16 -39.84 4.95 12.80
CA LYS A 16 -39.34 3.92 11.89
C LYS A 16 -38.84 4.51 10.57
N THR A 17 -39.54 5.52 10.05
CA THR A 17 -39.16 6.20 8.80
C THR A 17 -37.91 7.06 8.99
N ASP A 18 -37.81 7.80 10.11
CA ASP A 18 -36.63 8.59 10.47
C ASP A 18 -35.39 7.69 10.68
N GLU A 19 -35.51 6.61 11.46
CA GLU A 19 -34.41 5.65 11.66
C GLU A 19 -33.95 5.00 10.36
N LYS A 20 -34.89 4.66 9.46
CA LYS A 20 -34.55 4.12 8.14
C LYS A 20 -33.77 5.14 7.31
N ALA A 21 -34.17 6.41 7.32
CA ALA A 21 -33.45 7.47 6.62
C ALA A 21 -32.04 7.68 7.18
N ARG A 22 -31.89 7.66 8.52
CA ARG A 22 -30.58 7.74 9.18
C ARG A 22 -29.68 6.57 8.85
N LEU A 23 -30.22 5.35 8.81
CA LEU A 23 -29.46 4.16 8.45
C LEU A 23 -28.94 4.25 7.01
N GLU A 24 -29.75 4.76 6.09
CA GLU A 24 -29.34 4.93 4.70
C GLU A 24 -28.28 6.02 4.54
N ALA A 25 -28.43 7.16 5.22
CA ALA A 25 -27.41 8.21 5.25
C ALA A 25 -26.08 7.70 5.85
N LEU A 26 -26.16 6.88 6.90
CA LEU A 26 -24.98 6.28 7.51
C LEU A 26 -24.29 5.31 6.54
N ARG A 27 -25.04 4.46 5.83
CA ARG A 27 -24.47 3.58 4.79
C ARG A 27 -23.76 4.36 3.69
N GLN A 28 -24.32 5.46 3.23
CA GLN A 28 -23.68 6.33 2.25
C GLN A 28 -22.37 6.92 2.78
N SER A 29 -22.37 7.37 4.04
CA SER A 29 -21.15 7.89 4.67
C SER A 29 -20.05 6.83 4.84
N PHE A 30 -20.43 5.58 5.13
CA PHE A 30 -19.49 4.46 5.19
C PHE A 30 -18.89 4.15 3.82
N ALA A 31 -19.71 4.09 2.77
CA ALA A 31 -19.23 3.87 1.41
C ALA A 31 -18.27 4.98 0.94
N GLU A 32 -18.54 6.24 1.29
CA GLU A 32 -17.64 7.36 1.01
C GLU A 32 -16.31 7.22 1.77
N LEU A 33 -16.37 6.82 3.05
CA LEU A 33 -15.18 6.62 3.87
C LEU A 33 -14.31 5.48 3.34
N GLU A 34 -14.91 4.36 2.94
CA GLU A 34 -14.22 3.22 2.31
C GLU A 34 -13.50 3.66 1.03
N ALA A 35 -14.17 4.41 0.17
CA ALA A 35 -13.56 4.94 -1.05
C ALA A 35 -12.36 5.86 -0.76
N ARG A 36 -12.44 6.68 0.29
CA ARG A 36 -11.33 7.55 0.72
C ARG A 36 -10.16 6.75 1.31
N ILE A 37 -10.43 5.71 2.09
CA ILE A 37 -9.39 4.82 2.64
C ILE A 37 -8.64 4.14 1.50
N LEU A 38 -9.36 3.53 0.55
CA LEU A 38 -8.75 2.84 -0.59
C LEU A 38 -7.83 3.77 -1.39
N LYS A 39 -8.25 5.01 -1.62
CA LYS A 39 -7.43 6.01 -2.32
C LYS A 39 -6.18 6.38 -1.54
N LEU A 40 -6.29 6.57 -0.22
CA LEU A 40 -5.14 6.91 0.63
C LEU A 40 -4.12 5.77 0.69
N GLU A 41 -4.58 4.52 0.74
CA GLU A 41 -3.71 3.33 0.71
C GLU A 41 -2.95 3.24 -0.62
N GLN A 42 -3.64 3.45 -1.75
CA GLN A 42 -3.01 3.50 -3.07
C GLN A 42 -1.96 4.61 -3.17
N ASP A 43 -2.31 5.83 -2.75
CA ASP A 43 -1.39 6.97 -2.76
C ASP A 43 -0.17 6.72 -1.85
N GLN A 44 -0.35 6.03 -0.71
CA GLN A 44 0.74 5.67 0.18
C GLN A 44 1.67 4.64 -0.47
N LEU A 45 1.11 3.59 -1.08
CA LEU A 45 1.87 2.57 -1.79
C LEU A 45 2.69 3.17 -2.94
N GLU A 46 2.09 4.09 -3.72
CA GLU A 46 2.81 4.78 -4.80
C GLU A 46 3.97 5.64 -4.25
N ARG A 47 3.76 6.34 -3.13
CA ARG A 47 4.82 7.12 -2.49
C ARG A 47 5.96 6.24 -1.96
N GLU A 48 5.64 5.10 -1.36
CA GLU A 48 6.62 4.16 -0.81
C GLU A 48 7.42 3.49 -1.91
N THR A 49 6.77 2.98 -2.96
CA THR A 49 7.45 2.40 -4.14
C THR A 49 8.38 3.42 -4.80
N LYS A 50 7.95 4.68 -4.94
CA LYS A 50 8.80 5.76 -5.47
C LYS A 50 10.00 6.07 -4.57
N LYS A 51 9.82 6.10 -3.25
CA LYS A 51 10.92 6.31 -2.29
C LYS A 51 11.92 5.15 -2.33
N ASN A 52 11.42 3.92 -2.34
CA ASN A 52 12.25 2.72 -2.37
C ASN A 52 13.09 2.66 -3.65
N ARG A 53 12.50 2.99 -4.81
CA ARG A 53 13.26 3.09 -6.07
C ARG A 53 14.36 4.17 -6.02
N LYS A 54 14.07 5.34 -5.46
CA LYS A 54 15.06 6.42 -5.31
C LYS A 54 16.20 6.01 -4.36
N PHE A 55 15.88 5.27 -3.30
CA PHE A 55 16.86 4.73 -2.37
C PHE A 55 17.74 3.67 -3.05
N GLN A 56 17.13 2.68 -3.69
CA GLN A 56 17.78 1.63 -4.47
C GLN A 56 18.77 2.20 -5.50
N THR A 57 18.37 3.20 -6.31
CA THR A 57 19.28 3.86 -7.26
C THR A 57 20.50 4.48 -6.57
N LYS A 58 20.32 5.11 -5.40
CA LYS A 58 21.44 5.69 -4.64
C LYS A 58 22.37 4.60 -4.10
N CYS A 59 21.83 3.49 -3.59
CA CYS A 59 22.62 2.35 -3.11
C CYS A 59 23.48 1.76 -4.22
N ILE A 60 22.90 1.55 -5.41
CA ILE A 60 23.62 1.08 -6.59
C ILE A 60 24.73 2.06 -6.98
N GLN A 61 24.45 3.37 -6.97
CA GLN A 61 25.43 4.39 -7.31
C GLN A 61 26.61 4.42 -6.32
N ILE A 62 26.34 4.30 -5.02
CA ILE A 62 27.37 4.22 -3.98
C ILE A 62 28.21 2.95 -4.15
N ALA A 63 27.59 1.80 -4.39
CA ALA A 63 28.30 0.54 -4.59
C ALA A 63 29.19 0.59 -5.84
N LYS A 64 28.71 1.20 -6.93
CA LYS A 64 29.51 1.49 -8.14
C LYS A 64 30.76 2.31 -7.83
N GLU A 65 30.62 3.35 -7.01
CA GLU A 65 31.75 4.22 -6.63
C GLU A 65 32.75 3.49 -5.73
N ILE A 66 32.28 2.72 -4.73
CA ILE A 66 33.13 1.94 -3.82
C ILE A 66 33.89 0.82 -4.54
N LEU A 67 33.20 0.09 -5.43
CA LEU A 67 33.79 -1.04 -6.15
C LEU A 67 34.53 -0.59 -7.42
N ASN A 68 34.35 0.66 -7.84
CA ASN A 68 34.87 1.21 -9.10
C ASN A 68 34.57 0.29 -10.29
N GLU A 69 33.33 -0.21 -10.34
CA GLU A 69 32.81 -1.17 -11.32
C GLU A 69 31.37 -0.81 -11.68
N ASP A 70 31.03 -0.93 -12.96
CA ASP A 70 29.65 -0.78 -13.42
C ASP A 70 28.83 -2.05 -13.11
N PRO A 71 27.70 -1.94 -12.38
CA PRO A 71 26.88 -3.09 -12.04
C PRO A 71 26.03 -3.57 -13.22
N ILE A 72 25.75 -4.87 -13.22
CA ILE A 72 24.69 -5.48 -14.03
C ILE A 72 23.36 -5.30 -13.26
N ILE A 73 22.49 -4.43 -13.75
CA ILE A 73 21.21 -4.08 -13.13
C ILE A 73 20.13 -5.12 -13.49
N LYS A 74 19.30 -5.53 -12.51
CA LYS A 74 18.29 -6.59 -12.65
C LYS A 74 18.89 -7.93 -13.08
N TYR A 75 19.81 -8.42 -12.26
CA TYR A 75 20.41 -9.73 -12.48
C TYR A 75 19.49 -10.83 -11.93
N HIS A 76 18.83 -11.57 -12.82
CA HIS A 76 18.08 -12.77 -12.46
C HIS A 76 19.03 -13.97 -12.42
N SER A 77 19.49 -14.33 -11.23
CA SER A 77 20.35 -15.50 -11.07
C SER A 77 19.55 -16.78 -11.26
N LEU A 78 19.92 -17.60 -12.24
CA LEU A 78 19.34 -18.95 -12.43
C LEU A 78 19.70 -19.92 -11.28
N PHE A 79 20.69 -19.57 -10.45
CA PHE A 79 21.19 -20.41 -9.36
C PHE A 79 20.59 -20.05 -7.99
N LEU A 80 20.12 -18.81 -7.81
CA LEU A 80 19.47 -18.34 -6.59
C LEU A 80 17.96 -18.28 -6.86
N ASN A 81 17.28 -19.42 -6.71
CA ASN A 81 15.83 -19.61 -6.85
C ASN A 81 15.02 -18.32 -6.64
N GLU A 82 14.74 -17.59 -7.74
CA GLU A 82 13.90 -16.38 -7.78
C GLU A 82 14.38 -15.14 -7.00
N LEU A 83 15.63 -15.12 -6.51
CA LEU A 83 16.16 -13.93 -5.85
C LEU A 83 16.41 -12.81 -6.90
N GLU A 84 15.52 -11.84 -6.95
CA GLU A 84 15.68 -10.65 -7.81
C GLU A 84 16.74 -9.73 -7.19
N LEU A 85 17.93 -9.72 -7.78
CA LEU A 85 19.03 -8.87 -7.35
C LEU A 85 18.96 -7.50 -8.03
N ASP A 86 19.16 -6.45 -7.25
CA ASP A 86 19.08 -5.08 -7.75
C ASP A 86 20.27 -4.71 -8.63
N ALA A 87 21.45 -5.18 -8.22
CA ALA A 87 22.69 -5.00 -8.94
C ALA A 87 23.66 -6.16 -8.66
N PHE A 88 24.47 -6.50 -9.66
CA PHE A 88 25.54 -7.48 -9.53
C PHE A 88 26.87 -6.92 -10.05
N PHE A 89 27.93 -7.07 -9.27
CA PHE A 89 29.29 -6.61 -9.56
C PHE A 89 30.16 -7.83 -9.89
N GLN A 90 30.38 -8.06 -11.18
CA GLN A 90 30.92 -9.31 -11.70
C GLN A 90 32.38 -9.54 -11.30
N LYS A 91 33.21 -8.50 -11.28
CA LYS A 91 34.64 -8.57 -10.95
C LYS A 91 34.86 -9.07 -9.53
N TYR A 92 34.03 -8.59 -8.59
CA TYR A 92 34.10 -8.98 -7.18
C TYR A 92 33.14 -10.12 -6.82
N ARG A 93 32.25 -10.51 -7.74
CA ARG A 93 31.15 -11.47 -7.53
C ARG A 93 30.22 -11.08 -6.36
N ILE A 94 30.00 -9.79 -6.19
CA ILE A 94 29.14 -9.24 -5.13
C ILE A 94 27.76 -8.96 -5.72
N ALA A 95 26.71 -9.43 -5.06
CA ALA A 95 25.34 -9.04 -5.36
C ALA A 95 24.81 -8.04 -4.33
N LEU A 96 24.03 -7.08 -4.80
CA LEU A 96 23.36 -6.06 -4.00
C LEU A 96 21.85 -6.32 -4.01
N GLU A 97 21.28 -6.34 -2.81
CA GLU A 97 19.84 -6.43 -2.56
C GLU A 97 19.41 -5.30 -1.64
N VAL A 98 18.40 -4.53 -2.06
CA VAL A 98 17.86 -3.37 -1.35
C VAL A 98 16.39 -3.65 -1.04
N GLN A 99 16.12 -4.06 0.21
CA GLN A 99 14.78 -4.38 0.67
C GLN A 99 14.22 -3.21 1.50
N GLY A 100 13.42 -2.34 0.86
CA GLY A 100 12.87 -1.15 1.52
C GLY A 100 13.96 -0.15 1.92
N LEU A 101 14.32 -0.12 3.20
CA LEU A 101 15.39 0.74 3.77
C LEU A 101 16.64 -0.03 4.21
N SER A 102 16.67 -1.36 4.08
CA SER A 102 17.87 -2.16 4.35
C SER A 102 18.65 -2.43 3.07
N ILE A 103 19.96 -2.63 3.24
CA ILE A 103 20.88 -3.00 2.17
C ILE A 103 21.62 -4.25 2.62
N SER A 104 21.62 -5.27 1.76
CA SER A 104 22.37 -6.52 1.94
C SER A 104 23.39 -6.65 0.82
N PHE A 105 24.61 -7.02 1.18
CA PHE A 105 25.64 -7.46 0.23
C PHE A 105 25.80 -8.97 0.37
N ILE A 106 25.64 -9.68 -0.74
CA ILE A 106 25.82 -11.14 -0.82
C ILE A 106 27.15 -11.39 -1.53
N VAL A 107 28.03 -12.17 -0.91
CA VAL A 107 29.39 -12.49 -1.37
C VAL A 107 29.52 -14.00 -1.60
#